data_AF-S8E4R5-F1
#
_entry.id   AF-S8E4R5-F1
#
_cell.length_a   1.000
_cell.length_b   1.000
_cell.length_c   1.000
_cell.angle_alpha   90.00
_cell.angle_beta   90.00
_cell.angle_gamma   90.00
#
_symmetry.space_group_name_H-M   'P 1'
#
loop_
_entity.id
_entity.type
_entity.pdbx_description
1 polymer ?
#
loop_
_entity_poly.entity_id
_entity_poly.type
_entity_poly.pdbx_seq_one_letter_code
_entity_poly.pdbx_strand_id
1 'polypeptide(L)' 'SISLAGPSGESRVADYQDCGLSPAFFAGESSLEQARDKAKMRYKEKKKTRMFGKQIRYASRKARADSRQRVRGRFVKGGD' A
#
# COMPACT_ATOMS: atom_id res chain seq x y z
N SER A 1 48.05 6.48 28.29
CA SER A 1 47.11 7.34 29.03
C SER A 1 46.15 7.95 28.03
N ILE A 2 44.86 7.73 28.27
CA ILE A 2 43.74 8.15 27.41
C ILE A 2 43.16 9.41 28.02
N SER A 3 43.08 10.49 27.25
CA SER A 3 42.40 11.72 27.66
C SER A 3 41.46 12.13 26.51
N LEU A 4 40.21 11.71 26.61
CA LEU A 4 39.11 12.20 25.78
C LEU A 4 38.24 13.06 26.70
N ALA A 5 38.27 14.37 26.50
CA ALA A 5 37.36 15.30 27.17
C ALA A 5 35.95 15.10 26.61
N GLY A 6 35.00 14.71 27.45
CA GLY A 6 33.58 14.62 27.11
C GLY A 6 32.93 16.01 27.14
N PRO A 7 31.99 16.32 26.22
CA PRO A 7 31.14 17.48 26.39
C PRO A 7 30.13 17.20 27.50
N SER A 8 30.09 18.16 28.43
CA SER A 8 29.20 18.30 29.56
C SER A 8 27.75 17.93 29.26
N GLY A 9 27.18 17.10 30.14
CA GLY A 9 25.75 16.87 30.22
C GLY A 9 25.04 18.11 30.72
N GLU A 10 24.26 18.72 29.86
CA GLU A 10 23.14 19.58 30.23
C GLU A 10 21.87 18.99 29.62
N SER A 11 21.00 18.52 30.51
CA SER A 11 19.66 18.03 30.22
C SER A 11 18.84 19.14 29.58
N ARG A 12 18.58 19.06 28.28
CA ARG A 12 17.50 19.82 27.65
C ARG A 12 16.22 19.02 27.74
N VAL A 13 15.35 19.54 28.60
CA VAL A 13 13.90 19.36 28.68
C VAL A 13 13.34 18.95 27.32
N ALA A 14 12.52 17.90 27.31
CA ALA A 14 11.86 17.32 26.16
C ALA A 14 11.45 18.33 25.07
N ASP A 15 12.24 18.44 24.01
CA ASP A 15 11.80 19.00 22.73
C ASP A 15 11.00 17.93 21.97
N TYR A 16 9.87 17.52 22.55
CA TYR A 16 8.84 16.79 21.83
C TYR A 16 7.96 17.81 21.13
N GLN A 17 8.52 18.52 20.14
CA GLN A 17 7.74 19.34 19.23
C GLN A 17 8.24 19.19 17.81
N ASP A 18 7.24 19.09 16.95
CA ASP A 18 7.29 19.31 15.52
C ASP A 18 7.74 18.11 14.68
N CYS A 19 6.79 17.20 14.43
CA CYS A 19 6.73 16.60 13.09
C CYS A 19 6.72 17.79 12.12
N GLY A 20 7.88 18.16 11.55
CA GLY A 20 8.20 19.44 10.90
C GLY A 20 7.16 19.97 9.90
N LEU A 21 6.04 20.43 10.44
CA LEU A 21 4.89 20.87 9.70
C LEU A 21 4.85 22.40 9.86
N SER A 22 5.65 23.07 9.03
CA SER A 22 5.69 24.53 8.88
C SER A 22 4.29 25.18 8.91
N PRO A 23 4.09 26.39 9.48
CA PRO A 23 2.76 27.00 9.70
C PRO A 23 1.84 27.15 8.46
N ALA A 24 2.34 26.85 7.25
CA ALA A 24 1.56 26.69 6.04
C ALA A 24 0.58 25.50 6.04
N PHE A 25 0.67 24.54 6.99
CA PHE A 25 -0.23 23.38 7.04
C PHE A 25 -1.68 23.70 7.43
N PHE A 26 -1.95 24.88 8.00
CA PHE A 26 -3.33 25.27 8.37
C PHE A 26 -4.17 25.76 7.18
N ALA A 27 -3.57 26.04 6.01
CA ALA A 27 -4.31 26.49 4.82
C ALA A 27 -4.89 25.34 3.97
N GLY A 28 -4.53 24.08 4.24
CA GLY A 28 -4.90 22.91 3.44
C GLY A 28 -5.93 21.97 4.08
N GLU A 29 -6.33 22.20 5.33
CA GLU A 29 -7.14 21.27 6.12
C GLU A 29 -8.51 21.00 5.50
N SER A 30 -9.16 22.04 4.96
CA SER A 30 -10.45 21.92 4.28
C SER A 30 -10.38 21.10 2.98
N SER A 31 -9.26 21.18 2.26
CA SER A 31 -9.04 20.42 1.02
C SER A 31 -8.75 18.95 1.31
N LEU A 32 -7.99 18.66 2.38
CA LEU A 32 -7.71 17.30 2.83
C LEU A 32 -8.95 16.57 3.35
N GLU A 33 -9.82 17.26 4.10
CA GLU A 33 -11.07 16.65 4.60
C GLU A 33 -12.04 16.33 3.44
N GLN A 34 -12.15 17.22 2.45
CA GLN A 34 -12.91 16.95 1.23
C GLN A 34 -12.35 15.77 0.42
N ALA A 35 -11.03 15.66 0.31
CA ALA A 35 -10.38 14.53 -0.37
C ALA A 35 -10.63 13.21 0.37
N ARG A 36 -10.57 13.23 1.71
CA ARG A 36 -10.88 12.11 2.59
C ARG A 36 -12.31 11.63 2.39
N ASP A 37 -13.28 12.54 2.36
CA ASP A 37 -14.69 12.18 2.20
C ASP A 37 -14.99 11.63 0.79
N LYS A 38 -14.40 12.22 -0.26
CA LYS A 38 -14.44 11.65 -1.61
C LYS A 38 -13.87 10.22 -1.66
N ALA A 39 -12.74 9.97 -0.98
CA ALA A 39 -12.14 8.65 -0.90
C ALA A 39 -13.03 7.64 -0.15
N LYS A 40 -13.64 8.04 0.97
CA LYS A 40 -14.60 7.21 1.73
C LYS A 40 -15.81 6.84 0.87
N MET A 41 -16.35 7.77 0.09
CA MET A 41 -17.48 7.51 -0.82
C MET A 41 -17.11 6.50 -1.90
N ARG A 42 -15.98 6.70 -2.60
CA ARG A 42 -15.44 5.75 -3.58
C ARG A 42 -15.23 4.35 -2.98
N TYR A 43 -14.73 4.28 -1.74
CA TYR A 43 -14.57 3.01 -1.03
C TYR A 43 -15.91 2.31 -0.79
N LYS A 44 -16.92 3.03 -0.28
CA LYS A 44 -18.27 2.47 -0.02
C LYS A 44 -18.91 1.96 -1.31
N GLU A 45 -18.83 2.72 -2.40
CA GLU A 45 -19.33 2.32 -3.71
C GLU A 45 -18.65 1.07 -4.23
N LYS A 46 -17.30 1.06 -4.23
CA LYS A 46 -16.52 -0.14 -4.59
C LYS A 46 -16.83 -1.34 -3.71
N LYS A 47 -17.11 -1.14 -2.42
CA LYS A 47 -17.47 -2.21 -1.49
C LYS A 47 -18.80 -2.86 -1.87
N LYS A 48 -19.80 -2.05 -2.27
CA LYS A 48 -21.11 -2.54 -2.73
C LYS A 48 -21.00 -3.37 -4.01
N THR A 49 -20.10 -3.02 -4.92
CA THR A 49 -19.95 -3.67 -6.24
C THR A 49 -18.84 -4.72 -6.30
N ARG A 50 -18.30 -5.18 -5.16
CA ARG A 50 -17.26 -6.22 -5.18
C ARG A 50 -17.83 -7.54 -5.71
N MET A 51 -17.17 -8.08 -6.72
CA MET A 51 -17.46 -9.41 -7.23
C MET A 51 -16.56 -10.44 -6.54
N PHE A 52 -17.15 -11.36 -5.80
CA PHE A 52 -16.44 -12.45 -5.10
C PHE A 52 -16.36 -13.76 -5.91
N GLY A 53 -17.16 -13.87 -6.96
CA GLY A 53 -17.16 -15.02 -7.85
C GLY A 53 -15.87 -15.13 -8.67
N LYS A 54 -15.64 -16.33 -9.23
CA LYS A 54 -14.50 -16.56 -10.14
C LYS A 54 -14.73 -15.78 -11.44
N GLN A 55 -13.88 -14.78 -11.69
CA GLN A 55 -13.91 -14.01 -12.94
C GLN A 55 -12.81 -14.47 -13.90
N ILE A 56 -13.19 -14.87 -15.11
CA ILE A 56 -12.24 -15.16 -16.19
C ILE A 56 -12.01 -13.85 -16.96
N ARG A 57 -10.91 -13.15 -16.67
CA ARG A 57 -10.61 -11.86 -17.35
C ARG A 57 -10.12 -12.02 -18.79
N TYR A 58 -9.36 -13.09 -19.06
CA TYR A 58 -8.72 -13.31 -20.36
C TYR A 58 -9.21 -14.62 -20.98
N ALA A 59 -10.23 -14.53 -21.83
CA ALA A 59 -10.85 -15.68 -22.47
C ALA A 59 -9.83 -16.51 -23.28
N SER A 60 -8.99 -15.86 -24.10
CA SER A 60 -7.96 -16.54 -24.90
C SER A 60 -6.97 -17.36 -24.05
N ARG A 61 -6.54 -16.81 -22.90
CA ARG A 61 -5.62 -17.53 -21.98
C ARG A 61 -6.30 -18.74 -21.35
N LYS A 62 -7.59 -18.62 -20.99
CA LYS A 62 -8.38 -19.74 -20.45
C LYS A 62 -8.55 -20.85 -21.48
N ALA A 63 -8.94 -20.52 -22.71
CA ALA A 63 -9.08 -21.48 -23.80
C ALA A 63 -7.76 -22.26 -24.06
N ARG A 64 -6.63 -21.55 -24.13
CA ARG A 64 -5.30 -22.19 -24.24
C ARG A 64 -4.94 -23.07 -23.05
N ALA A 65 -5.35 -22.71 -21.83
CA ALA A 65 -5.07 -23.49 -20.63
C ALA A 65 -5.94 -24.76 -20.53
N ASP A 66 -7.13 -24.73 -21.13
CA ASP A 66 -8.09 -25.83 -21.14
C ASP A 66 -7.74 -26.89 -22.19
N SER A 67 -7.14 -26.49 -23.32
CA SER A 67 -6.69 -27.43 -24.35
C SER A 67 -5.34 -28.10 -24.07
N ARG A 68 -4.52 -27.55 -23.17
CA ARG A 68 -3.19 -28.11 -22.84
C ARG A 68 -3.31 -29.43 -22.07
N GLN A 69 -2.51 -30.42 -22.48
CA GLN A 69 -2.43 -31.72 -21.80
C GLN A 69 -1.98 -31.56 -20.34
N ARG A 70 -2.64 -32.32 -19.45
CA ARG A 70 -2.32 -32.37 -18.03
C ARG A 70 -2.13 -33.81 -17.56
N VAL A 71 -1.21 -34.01 -16.63
CA VAL A 71 -1.05 -35.25 -15.87
C VAL A 71 -1.14 -34.89 -14.38
N ARG A 72 -2.09 -35.52 -13.66
CA ARG A 72 -2.38 -35.22 -12.24
C ARG A 72 -2.55 -33.71 -11.95
N GLY A 73 -3.21 -32.99 -12.85
CA GLY A 73 -3.51 -31.55 -12.71
C GLY A 73 -2.38 -30.60 -13.14
N ARG A 74 -1.17 -31.10 -13.43
CA ARG A 74 -0.01 -30.30 -13.88
C ARG A 74 0.10 -30.33 -15.39
N PHE A 75 0.58 -29.24 -16.00
CA PHE A 75 0.89 -29.25 -17.43
C PHE A 75 2.13 -30.10 -17.71
N VAL A 76 2.10 -30.85 -18.81
CA VAL A 76 3.26 -31.58 -19.33
C VAL A 76 4.29 -30.58 -19.86
N LYS A 77 5.59 -30.85 -19.67
CA LYS A 77 6.68 -30.08 -20.27
C LYS A 77 6.78 -30.51 -21.73
N GLY A 78 6.76 -29.56 -22.67
CA GLY A 78 6.97 -29.90 -24.08
C GLY A 78 8.43 -30.33 -24.26
N GLY A 79 8.65 -31.57 -24.71
CA GLY A 79 9.97 -32.11 -25.01
C GLY A 79 10.38 -33.34 -24.18
N ASP A 80 9.49 -34.33 -24.07
CA ASP A 80 9.86 -35.73 -24.27
C ASP A 80 9.35 -36.14 -25.66
#